data_AF-A0AAI8R787-F1
#
_entry.id   AF-A0AAI8R787-F1
#
_cell.length_a   1.000
_cell.length_b   1.000
_cell.length_c   1.000
_cell.angle_alpha   90.00
_cell.angle_beta   90.00
_cell.angle_gamma   90.00
#
_symmetry.space_group_name_H-M   'P 1'
#
loop_
_entity.id
_entity.type
_entity.pdbx_description
1 polymer ?
#
loop_
_entity_poly.entity_id
_entity_poly.type
_entity_poly.pdbx_seq_one_letter_code
_entity_poly.pdbx_strand_id
1 'polypeptide(L)'
;MEHESGLIPSRIQSDLAFNSVWAFNPSIGGYAMGLAQWDSGRRVNLLTKAEEEKKDWRAVSFQLDFAWYHDGSDSELLKRMSQGTDINSLAVDILKYWERAGTKDDPIEQVKRKTSANNWYKRLTTGSLGDGSANIGGGKIDILEAVLGQEIYDGQCYGLTAYYVEKLGGPTLMGSGFMYAELIGSDYDWESYGWEVIFDPKPSDIKAGDVINWYAGNPIAPGIYGHTGIIASVEGNGAFTTYEQNAEQGQICARYSRQWGREFTTVASIVRKK
;
A
#
# COMPACT_ATOMS: atom_id res chain seq x y z
N MET A 1 -3.38 -11.91 6.74
CA MET A 1 -3.74 -10.70 7.52
C MET A 1 -4.15 -9.54 6.63
N GLU A 2 -3.32 -9.07 5.68
CA GLU A 2 -3.68 -7.94 4.79
C GLU A 2 -5.03 -8.16 4.07
N HIS A 3 -5.20 -9.33 3.46
CA HIS A 3 -6.43 -9.72 2.77
C HIS A 3 -7.56 -10.14 3.72
N GLU A 4 -7.28 -10.31 5.01
CA GLU A 4 -8.29 -10.62 6.02
C GLU A 4 -8.93 -9.34 6.56
N SER A 5 -8.11 -8.48 7.18
CA SER A 5 -8.60 -7.28 7.85
C SER A 5 -8.33 -5.98 7.10
N GLY A 6 -7.58 -6.00 5.99
CA GLY A 6 -7.04 -4.77 5.40
C GLY A 6 -5.96 -4.13 6.27
N LEU A 7 -5.30 -4.92 7.14
CA LEU A 7 -4.36 -4.45 8.17
C LEU A 7 -5.00 -3.51 9.22
N ILE A 8 -6.33 -3.53 9.36
CA ILE A 8 -7.05 -2.79 10.39
C ILE A 8 -7.18 -3.70 11.62
N PRO A 9 -6.47 -3.42 12.74
CA PRO A 9 -6.45 -4.31 13.90
C PRO A 9 -7.76 -4.26 14.72
N SER A 10 -8.58 -3.23 14.56
CA SER A 10 -9.89 -3.14 15.20
C SER A 10 -11.02 -3.78 14.39
N ARG A 11 -10.74 -4.31 13.19
CA ARG A 11 -11.77 -4.77 12.27
C ARG A 11 -12.50 -5.98 12.82
N ILE A 12 -13.81 -5.93 12.71
CA ILE A 12 -14.73 -7.05 12.95
C ILE A 12 -15.27 -7.46 11.60
N GLN A 13 -15.43 -8.76 11.37
CA GLN A 13 -15.90 -9.31 10.11
C GLN A 13 -17.16 -8.60 9.60
N SER A 14 -17.19 -8.33 8.30
CA SER A 14 -18.26 -7.56 7.64
C SER A 14 -18.48 -6.16 8.21
N ASP A 15 -17.46 -5.60 8.87
CA ASP A 15 -17.47 -4.27 9.49
C ASP A 15 -18.61 -4.09 10.50
N LEU A 16 -18.99 -5.19 11.15
CA LEU A 16 -20.02 -5.19 12.20
C LEU A 16 -19.57 -4.41 13.43
N ALA A 17 -20.53 -3.80 14.12
CA ALA A 17 -20.27 -3.16 15.41
C ALA A 17 -19.91 -4.20 16.48
N PHE A 18 -19.10 -3.80 17.46
CA PHE A 18 -18.74 -4.65 18.60
C PHE A 18 -19.98 -4.99 19.45
N ASN A 19 -20.18 -6.27 19.70
CA ASN A 19 -21.24 -6.82 20.54
C ASN A 19 -20.60 -7.80 21.53
N SER A 20 -20.61 -7.46 22.82
CA SER A 20 -19.96 -8.25 23.86
C SER A 20 -20.53 -9.67 23.99
N VAL A 21 -21.84 -9.83 23.79
CA VAL A 21 -22.50 -11.15 23.87
C VAL A 21 -21.98 -12.07 22.75
N TRP A 22 -21.72 -11.52 21.57
CA TRP A 22 -21.20 -12.30 20.44
C TRP A 22 -19.69 -12.49 20.50
N ALA A 23 -18.98 -11.43 20.89
CA ALA A 23 -17.53 -11.41 20.98
C ALA A 23 -16.99 -12.53 21.88
N PHE A 24 -17.61 -12.74 23.04
CA PHE A 24 -17.20 -13.75 24.03
C PHE A 24 -17.90 -15.12 23.88
N ASN A 25 -18.69 -15.32 22.83
CA ASN A 25 -19.34 -16.61 22.58
C ASN A 25 -18.58 -17.43 21.52
N PRO A 26 -17.97 -18.58 21.88
CA PRO A 26 -17.14 -19.35 20.96
C PRO A 26 -17.95 -20.08 19.88
N SER A 27 -19.26 -20.25 20.06
CA SER A 27 -20.15 -20.95 19.12
C SER A 27 -20.65 -20.06 17.98
N ILE A 28 -20.41 -18.74 18.05
CA ILE A 28 -20.77 -17.80 16.98
C ILE A 28 -19.61 -17.71 16.00
N GLY A 29 -19.84 -18.20 14.78
CA GLY A 29 -18.99 -17.96 13.62
C GLY A 29 -19.43 -16.74 12.81
N GLY A 30 -18.60 -16.30 11.87
CA GLY A 30 -18.90 -15.15 11.02
C GLY A 30 -18.76 -13.81 11.76
N TYR A 31 -18.08 -13.80 12.90
CA TYR A 31 -17.88 -12.63 13.75
C TYR A 31 -16.40 -12.47 14.10
N ALA A 32 -15.54 -12.72 13.11
CA ALA A 32 -14.11 -12.72 13.29
C ALA A 32 -13.55 -11.33 13.67
N MET A 33 -12.43 -11.29 14.39
CA MET A 33 -11.86 -10.05 14.91
C MET A 33 -10.36 -9.93 14.65
N GLY A 34 -9.88 -8.70 14.50
CA GLY A 34 -8.45 -8.39 14.48
C GLY A 34 -7.76 -8.65 13.14
N LEU A 35 -6.44 -8.48 13.13
CA LEU A 35 -5.59 -8.57 11.94
C LEU A 35 -5.71 -9.91 11.19
N ALA A 36 -5.83 -11.00 11.94
CA ALA A 36 -5.95 -12.33 11.37
C ALA A 36 -7.40 -12.78 11.16
N GLN A 37 -8.37 -11.94 11.53
CA GLN A 37 -9.78 -12.33 11.60
C GLN A 37 -9.93 -13.64 12.39
N TRP A 38 -9.51 -13.64 13.66
CA TRP A 38 -9.75 -14.76 14.57
C TRP A 38 -11.24 -14.93 14.80
N ASP A 39 -11.78 -16.12 14.54
CA ASP A 39 -13.21 -16.43 14.72
C ASP A 39 -13.43 -17.51 15.79
N SER A 40 -14.68 -17.65 16.22
CA SER A 40 -15.14 -18.66 17.17
C SER A 40 -14.29 -18.69 18.45
N GLY A 41 -13.79 -19.86 18.87
CA GLY A 41 -12.98 -19.99 20.08
C GLY A 41 -11.68 -19.16 20.06
N ARG A 42 -11.06 -18.93 18.90
CA ARG A 42 -9.82 -18.13 18.82
C ARG A 42 -10.06 -16.66 19.12
N ARG A 43 -11.20 -16.11 18.65
CA ARG A 43 -11.65 -14.77 19.03
C ARG A 43 -11.79 -14.65 20.54
N VAL A 44 -12.50 -15.60 21.15
CA VAL A 44 -12.73 -15.59 22.60
C VAL A 44 -11.40 -15.64 23.35
N ASN A 45 -10.48 -16.51 22.94
CA ASN A 45 -9.15 -16.60 23.56
C ASN A 45 -8.36 -15.29 23.45
N LEU A 46 -8.39 -14.61 22.30
CA LEU A 46 -7.75 -13.31 22.11
C LEU A 46 -8.30 -12.26 23.10
N LEU A 47 -9.63 -12.18 23.21
CA LEU A 47 -10.31 -11.21 24.07
C LEU A 47 -10.07 -11.51 25.56
N THR A 48 -10.23 -12.77 25.98
CA THR A 48 -9.96 -13.20 27.36
C THR A 48 -8.51 -12.90 27.75
N LYS A 49 -7.55 -13.20 26.87
CA LYS A 49 -6.13 -12.90 27.11
C LYS A 49 -5.88 -11.40 27.26
N ALA A 50 -6.57 -10.57 26.48
CA ALA A 50 -6.47 -9.12 26.58
C ALA A 50 -7.02 -8.60 27.91
N GLU A 51 -8.16 -9.13 28.36
CA GLU A 51 -8.75 -8.80 29.66
C GLU A 51 -7.87 -9.21 30.84
N GLU A 52 -7.32 -10.45 30.81
CA GLU A 52 -6.40 -10.96 31.83
C GLU A 52 -5.16 -10.08 31.98
N GLU A 53 -4.59 -9.64 30.87
CA GLU A 53 -3.39 -8.79 30.85
C GLU A 53 -3.70 -7.28 30.97
N LYS A 54 -4.99 -6.90 31.01
CA LYS A 54 -5.45 -5.52 31.01
C LYS A 54 -4.88 -4.71 29.82
N LYS A 55 -4.80 -5.33 28.65
CA LYS A 55 -4.33 -4.74 27.39
C LYS A 55 -5.49 -4.52 26.43
N ASP A 56 -5.34 -3.59 25.50
CA ASP A 56 -6.31 -3.42 24.41
C ASP A 56 -6.08 -4.49 23.34
N TRP A 57 -7.08 -5.34 23.11
CA TRP A 57 -7.01 -6.37 22.06
C TRP A 57 -6.81 -5.79 20.67
N ARG A 58 -7.16 -4.51 20.45
CA ARG A 58 -6.99 -3.80 19.16
C ARG A 58 -5.55 -3.35 18.91
N ALA A 59 -4.66 -3.46 19.90
CA ALA A 59 -3.26 -3.11 19.71
C ALA A 59 -2.58 -4.12 18.79
N VAL A 60 -1.91 -3.64 17.74
CA VAL A 60 -1.16 -4.48 16.79
C VAL A 60 -0.12 -5.34 17.52
N SER A 61 0.64 -4.74 18.44
CA SER A 61 1.65 -5.45 19.23
C SER A 61 1.05 -6.60 20.04
N PHE A 62 -0.12 -6.40 20.64
CA PHE A 62 -0.81 -7.44 21.39
C PHE A 62 -1.32 -8.56 20.48
N GLN A 63 -1.89 -8.24 19.32
CA GLN A 63 -2.37 -9.28 18.39
C GLN A 63 -1.25 -10.12 17.80
N LEU A 64 -0.09 -9.51 17.50
CA LEU A 64 1.09 -10.26 17.04
C LEU A 64 1.66 -11.14 18.15
N ASP A 65 1.73 -10.63 19.37
CA ASP A 65 2.12 -11.40 20.56
C ASP A 65 1.18 -12.58 20.80
N PHE A 66 -0.13 -12.35 20.72
CA PHE A 66 -1.14 -13.40 20.81
C PHE A 66 -0.97 -14.48 19.72
N ALA A 67 -0.84 -14.06 18.46
CA ALA A 67 -0.62 -14.98 17.34
C ALA A 67 0.59 -15.89 17.58
N TRP A 68 1.67 -15.30 18.10
CA TRP A 68 2.96 -15.97 18.23
C TRP A 68 3.08 -16.83 19.49
N TYR A 69 2.43 -16.45 20.60
CA TYR A 69 2.63 -17.10 21.91
C TYR A 69 1.37 -17.67 22.55
N HIS A 70 0.17 -17.26 22.14
CA HIS A 70 -1.05 -17.50 22.92
C HIS A 70 -2.21 -18.12 22.13
N ASP A 71 -2.04 -18.38 20.83
CA ASP A 71 -3.04 -18.99 19.94
C ASP A 71 -2.95 -20.54 19.94
N GLY A 72 -2.47 -21.12 21.04
CA GLY A 72 -2.37 -22.57 21.23
C GLY A 72 -1.58 -23.28 20.12
N SER A 73 -2.16 -24.33 19.53
CA SER A 73 -1.53 -25.08 18.44
C SER A 73 -1.31 -24.25 17.17
N ASP A 74 -2.07 -23.18 16.97
CA ASP A 74 -1.91 -22.27 15.83
C ASP A 74 -0.63 -21.43 15.96
N SER A 75 -0.21 -21.10 17.20
CA SER A 75 1.09 -20.47 17.43
C SER A 75 2.25 -21.41 17.08
N GLU A 76 2.16 -22.68 17.44
CA GLU A 76 3.19 -23.68 17.09
C GLU A 76 3.24 -23.93 15.57
N LEU A 77 2.09 -23.88 14.89
CA LEU A 77 2.02 -23.93 13.44
C LEU A 77 2.75 -22.73 12.81
N LEU A 78 2.47 -21.50 13.26
CA LEU A 78 3.16 -20.30 12.78
C LEU A 78 4.66 -20.35 13.01
N LYS A 79 5.11 -20.77 14.20
CA LYS A 79 6.54 -20.92 14.49
C LYS A 79 7.19 -21.90 13.53
N ARG A 80 6.56 -23.02 13.22
CA ARG A 80 7.06 -23.98 12.22
C ARG A 80 7.14 -23.36 10.83
N MET A 81 6.08 -22.68 10.40
CA MET A 81 6.02 -22.00 9.09
C MET A 81 7.09 -20.91 8.96
N SER A 82 7.42 -20.20 10.04
CA SER A 82 8.45 -19.15 10.03
C SER A 82 9.86 -19.65 9.74
N GLN A 83 10.10 -20.96 9.84
CA GLN A 83 11.38 -21.58 9.46
C GLN A 83 11.47 -21.92 7.97
N GLY A 84 10.36 -21.82 7.22
CA GLY A 84 10.34 -22.10 5.80
C GLY A 84 10.94 -20.97 4.96
N THR A 85 11.41 -21.31 3.76
CA THR A 85 12.04 -20.35 2.83
C THR A 85 11.27 -20.11 1.55
N ASP A 86 10.29 -20.97 1.22
CA ASP A 86 9.44 -20.80 0.03
C ASP A 86 8.22 -19.93 0.37
N ILE A 87 8.33 -18.65 0.06
CA ILE A 87 7.30 -17.64 0.35
C ILE A 87 5.95 -17.97 -0.32
N ASN A 88 5.97 -18.53 -1.54
CA ASN A 88 4.73 -18.82 -2.27
C ASN A 88 3.97 -19.98 -1.66
N SER A 89 4.67 -21.04 -1.27
CA SER A 89 4.07 -22.19 -0.59
C SER A 89 3.59 -21.79 0.80
N LEU A 90 4.41 -21.06 1.57
CA LEU A 90 4.04 -20.57 2.90
C LEU A 90 2.82 -19.65 2.88
N ALA A 91 2.69 -18.77 1.89
CA ALA A 91 1.52 -17.90 1.76
C ALA A 91 0.21 -18.70 1.61
N VAL A 92 0.25 -19.80 0.85
CA VAL A 92 -0.89 -20.69 0.66
C VAL A 92 -1.12 -21.54 1.91
N ASP A 93 -0.08 -22.01 2.57
CA ASP A 93 -0.20 -22.79 3.80
C ASP A 93 -0.80 -21.96 4.94
N ILE A 94 -0.38 -20.70 5.09
CA ILE A 94 -0.97 -19.76 6.05
C ILE A 94 -2.47 -19.60 5.77
N LEU A 95 -2.84 -19.35 4.51
CA LEU A 95 -4.24 -19.21 4.09
C LEU A 95 -5.07 -20.46 4.43
N LYS A 96 -4.52 -21.65 4.17
CA LYS A 96 -5.22 -22.92 4.34
C LYS A 96 -5.30 -23.39 5.78
N TYR A 97 -4.19 -23.34 6.50
CA TYR A 97 -4.05 -24.05 7.77
C TYR A 97 -4.13 -23.11 8.97
N TRP A 98 -3.63 -21.89 8.85
CA TRP A 98 -3.63 -20.92 9.96
C TRP A 98 -4.83 -19.98 9.94
N GLU A 99 -5.10 -19.33 8.80
CA GLU A 99 -6.26 -18.46 8.60
C GLU A 99 -7.54 -19.30 8.40
N ARG A 100 -7.41 -20.47 7.76
CA ARG A 100 -8.54 -21.36 7.41
C ARG A 100 -9.63 -20.64 6.63
N ALA A 101 -9.21 -19.75 5.72
CA ALA A 101 -10.10 -18.90 4.97
C ALA A 101 -11.11 -19.71 4.15
N GLY A 102 -12.33 -19.17 4.00
CA GLY A 102 -13.35 -19.76 3.11
C GLY A 102 -12.88 -19.85 1.66
N THR A 103 -12.00 -18.95 1.23
CA THR A 103 -11.43 -18.85 -0.11
C THR A 103 -10.13 -19.61 -0.31
N LYS A 104 -9.73 -20.45 0.65
CA LYS A 104 -8.40 -21.10 0.64
C LYS A 104 -8.08 -21.94 -0.61
N ASP A 105 -9.11 -22.42 -1.32
CA ASP A 105 -8.98 -23.24 -2.53
C ASP A 105 -9.21 -22.43 -3.83
N ASP A 106 -9.52 -21.13 -3.72
CA ASP A 106 -9.66 -20.24 -4.89
C ASP A 106 -8.27 -19.89 -5.47
N PRO A 107 -7.98 -20.26 -6.73
CA PRO A 107 -6.70 -19.96 -7.36
C PRO A 107 -6.41 -18.47 -7.46
N ILE A 108 -7.43 -17.62 -7.67
CA ILE A 108 -7.27 -16.17 -7.81
C ILE A 108 -6.84 -15.59 -6.46
N GLU A 109 -7.47 -16.01 -5.37
CA GLU A 109 -7.09 -15.59 -4.03
C GLU A 109 -5.70 -16.09 -3.64
N GLN A 110 -5.34 -17.34 -3.97
CA GLN A 110 -3.98 -17.83 -3.73
C GLN A 110 -2.92 -17.01 -4.47
N VAL A 111 -3.19 -16.58 -5.71
CA VAL A 111 -2.29 -15.69 -6.46
C VAL A 111 -2.13 -14.35 -5.73
N LYS A 112 -3.23 -13.72 -5.29
CA LYS A 112 -3.18 -12.47 -4.53
C LYS A 112 -2.36 -12.60 -3.24
N ARG A 113 -2.53 -13.71 -2.50
CA ARG A 113 -1.79 -13.99 -1.25
C ARG A 113 -0.29 -14.15 -1.49
N LYS A 114 0.09 -14.88 -2.54
CA LYS A 114 1.50 -15.04 -2.95
C LYS A 114 2.12 -13.68 -3.27
N THR A 115 1.44 -12.84 -4.06
CA THR A 115 1.93 -11.51 -4.40
C THR A 115 2.13 -10.65 -3.14
N SER A 116 1.13 -10.59 -2.24
CA SER A 116 1.27 -9.89 -0.94
C SER A 116 2.44 -10.40 -0.12
N ALA A 117 2.59 -11.72 0.03
CA ALA A 117 3.65 -12.29 0.84
C ALA A 117 5.05 -11.96 0.31
N ASN A 118 5.26 -12.04 -1.01
CA ASN A 118 6.56 -11.68 -1.61
C ASN A 118 6.88 -10.19 -1.40
N ASN A 119 5.90 -9.30 -1.53
CA ASN A 119 6.11 -7.87 -1.32
C ASN A 119 6.46 -7.56 0.13
N TRP A 120 5.72 -8.13 1.08
CA TRP A 120 6.02 -7.98 2.51
C TRP A 120 7.38 -8.56 2.87
N TYR A 121 7.73 -9.74 2.36
CA TYR A 121 9.02 -10.35 2.58
C TYR A 121 10.16 -9.48 2.05
N LYS A 122 10.04 -8.95 0.81
CA LYS A 122 11.01 -8.01 0.25
C LYS A 122 11.16 -6.77 1.14
N ARG A 123 10.05 -6.13 1.53
CA ARG A 123 10.04 -4.92 2.39
C ARG A 123 10.73 -5.16 3.74
N LEU A 124 10.46 -6.30 4.37
CA LEU A 124 10.97 -6.59 5.72
C LEU A 124 12.43 -7.07 5.72
N THR A 125 12.90 -7.74 4.67
CA THR A 125 14.24 -8.35 4.65
C THR A 125 15.33 -7.44 4.08
N THR A 126 15.00 -6.56 3.15
CA THR A 126 16.01 -5.67 2.55
C THR A 126 16.18 -4.37 3.32
N GLY A 127 15.41 -4.13 4.39
CA GLY A 127 15.41 -2.86 5.14
C GLY A 127 14.93 -1.66 4.31
N SER A 128 14.59 -1.89 3.04
CA SER A 128 13.97 -0.91 2.19
C SER A 128 12.49 -0.91 2.56
N LEU A 129 11.99 0.25 3.01
CA LEU A 129 10.67 0.71 2.58
C LEU A 129 10.70 0.70 1.05
N GLY A 130 10.55 -0.49 0.46
CA GLY A 130 11.00 -0.90 -0.87
C GLY A 130 10.97 0.23 -1.89
N ASP A 131 11.99 0.30 -2.73
CA ASP A 131 12.08 1.09 -3.96
C ASP A 131 10.68 1.34 -4.53
N GLY A 132 10.20 2.58 -4.36
CA GLY A 132 8.79 2.93 -4.55
C GLY A 132 7.88 2.26 -3.52
N SER A 133 7.30 3.06 -2.63
CA SER A 133 6.21 2.67 -1.72
C SER A 133 4.95 2.27 -2.52
N ALA A 134 5.04 1.18 -3.29
CA ALA A 134 4.13 0.83 -4.34
C ALA A 134 3.74 -0.65 -4.22
N ASN A 135 2.51 -0.83 -3.74
CA ASN A 135 1.72 -2.06 -3.62
C ASN A 135 2.10 -2.93 -2.41
N ILE A 136 1.15 -3.30 -1.53
CA ILE A 136 -0.21 -3.80 -1.84
C ILE A 136 -1.23 -3.29 -0.81
N GLY A 137 -2.46 -3.10 -1.28
CA GLY A 137 -3.60 -2.54 -0.55
C GLY A 137 -4.36 -1.50 -1.39
N GLY A 138 -4.79 -1.84 -2.61
CA GLY A 138 -5.63 -0.94 -3.44
C GLY A 138 -4.96 0.37 -3.88
N GLY A 139 -3.67 0.34 -4.24
CA GLY A 139 -2.93 1.52 -4.71
C GLY A 139 -2.53 2.52 -3.61
N LYS A 140 -2.50 2.09 -2.35
CA LYS A 140 -2.14 2.96 -1.22
C LYS A 140 -0.61 3.10 -1.09
N ILE A 141 -0.12 4.34 -1.02
CA ILE A 141 1.30 4.70 -0.79
C ILE A 141 1.37 5.37 0.58
N ASP A 142 1.93 4.71 1.60
CA ASP A 142 1.84 5.12 3.02
C ASP A 142 2.21 6.60 3.24
N ILE A 143 3.29 7.08 2.60
CA ILE A 143 3.79 8.45 2.69
C ILE A 143 2.76 9.47 2.19
N LEU A 144 2.01 9.12 1.13
CA LEU A 144 1.02 9.97 0.48
C LEU A 144 -0.36 9.84 1.12
N GLU A 145 -0.72 8.66 1.60
CA GLU A 145 -1.97 8.44 2.36
C GLU A 145 -1.97 9.24 3.67
N ALA A 146 -0.81 9.39 4.32
CA ALA A 146 -0.67 10.22 5.52
C ALA A 146 -0.99 11.71 5.29
N VAL A 147 -0.93 12.17 4.03
CA VAL A 147 -1.18 13.55 3.63
C VAL A 147 -2.39 13.71 2.72
N LEU A 148 -3.20 12.66 2.54
CA LEU A 148 -4.39 12.71 1.71
C LEU A 148 -5.37 13.78 2.23
N GLY A 149 -5.89 14.59 1.32
CA GLY A 149 -6.79 15.71 1.63
C GLY A 149 -6.10 16.95 2.21
N GLN A 150 -4.78 16.94 2.36
CA GLN A 150 -4.00 18.08 2.86
C GLN A 150 -3.33 18.82 1.71
N GLU A 151 -3.16 20.14 1.89
CA GLU A 151 -2.29 20.96 1.05
C GLU A 151 -0.83 20.75 1.47
N ILE A 152 0.01 20.37 0.52
CA ILE A 152 1.43 20.11 0.74
C ILE A 152 2.27 21.21 0.10
N TYR A 153 3.16 21.79 0.91
CA TYR A 153 3.97 22.97 0.57
C TYR A 153 3.11 24.16 0.10
N ASP A 154 3.23 24.55 -1.16
CA ASP A 154 2.53 25.68 -1.79
C ASP A 154 1.26 25.25 -2.54
N GLY A 155 0.81 24.02 -2.29
CA GLY A 155 -0.39 23.46 -2.88
C GLY A 155 -0.27 23.17 -4.38
N GLN A 156 0.95 23.15 -4.95
CA GLN A 156 1.18 22.83 -6.36
C GLN A 156 1.50 21.35 -6.59
N CYS A 157 1.33 20.87 -7.83
CA CYS A 157 1.70 19.50 -8.21
C CYS A 157 3.19 19.20 -7.91
N TYR A 158 4.06 20.16 -8.20
CA TYR A 158 5.50 20.08 -7.92
C TYR A 158 5.78 19.85 -6.43
N GLY A 159 5.05 20.52 -5.55
CA GLY A 159 5.20 20.38 -4.10
C GLY A 159 4.90 18.96 -3.62
N LEU A 160 3.82 18.34 -4.09
CA LEU A 160 3.51 16.94 -3.71
C LEU A 160 4.59 15.97 -4.19
N THR A 161 5.07 16.14 -5.43
CA THR A 161 6.17 15.34 -5.98
C THR A 161 7.46 15.54 -5.19
N ALA A 162 7.80 16.79 -4.82
CA ALA A 162 8.96 17.09 -3.99
C ALA A 162 8.89 16.39 -2.63
N TYR A 163 7.73 16.45 -1.96
CA TYR A 163 7.51 15.79 -0.69
C TYR A 163 7.75 14.27 -0.80
N TYR A 164 7.21 13.62 -1.84
CA TYR A 164 7.40 12.19 -2.06
C TYR A 164 8.87 11.82 -2.31
N VAL A 165 9.52 12.53 -3.24
CA VAL A 165 10.90 12.28 -3.66
C VAL A 165 11.87 12.46 -2.50
N GLU A 166 11.75 13.56 -1.76
CA GLU A 166 12.62 13.86 -0.61
C GLU A 166 12.47 12.83 0.50
N LYS A 167 11.23 12.39 0.80
CA LYS A 167 10.98 11.33 1.80
C LYS A 167 11.58 9.98 1.40
N LEU A 168 11.77 9.75 0.10
CA LEU A 168 12.40 8.55 -0.42
C LEU A 168 13.91 8.71 -0.66
N GLY A 169 14.52 9.82 -0.22
CA GLY A 169 15.95 10.07 -0.32
C GLY A 169 16.42 10.49 -1.72
N GLY A 170 15.52 11.04 -2.53
CA GLY A 170 15.86 11.69 -3.79
C GLY A 170 16.41 13.12 -3.60
N PRO A 171 16.64 13.85 -4.70
CA PRO A 171 17.11 15.24 -4.67
C PRO A 171 16.11 16.17 -3.96
N THR A 172 16.61 17.30 -3.46
CA THR A 172 15.77 18.39 -2.96
C THR A 172 15.15 19.14 -4.13
N LEU A 173 13.82 19.09 -4.23
CA LEU A 173 13.07 19.67 -5.33
C LEU A 173 12.61 21.09 -4.98
N MET A 174 12.07 21.29 -3.78
CA MET A 174 11.62 22.62 -3.37
C MET A 174 12.80 23.56 -3.13
N GLY A 175 12.77 24.73 -3.76
CA GLY A 175 13.83 25.72 -3.64
C GLY A 175 15.07 25.45 -4.51
N SER A 176 15.02 24.47 -5.42
CA SER A 176 16.11 24.17 -6.37
C SER A 176 16.28 25.22 -7.46
N GLY A 177 15.25 26.05 -7.71
CA GLY A 177 15.18 27.01 -8.81
C GLY A 177 14.52 26.45 -10.07
N PHE A 178 14.30 25.14 -10.15
CA PHE A 178 13.48 24.52 -11.20
C PHE A 178 11.99 24.66 -10.89
N MET A 179 11.17 24.81 -11.93
CA MET A 179 9.73 25.12 -11.78
C MET A 179 8.80 24.40 -12.77
N TYR A 180 9.35 23.70 -13.77
CA TYR A 180 8.55 23.03 -14.79
C TYR A 180 8.35 21.57 -14.38
N ALA A 181 7.11 21.19 -14.11
CA ALA A 181 6.75 19.82 -13.75
C ALA A 181 7.09 18.82 -14.88
N GLU A 182 6.95 19.22 -16.14
CA GLU A 182 7.32 18.37 -17.28
C GLU A 182 8.83 18.07 -17.36
N LEU A 183 9.68 18.97 -16.83
CA LEU A 183 11.15 18.88 -16.89
C LEU A 183 11.78 18.19 -15.69
N ILE A 184 10.98 17.77 -14.69
CA ILE A 184 11.47 17.06 -13.49
C ILE A 184 12.41 15.89 -13.85
N GLY A 185 12.14 15.16 -14.93
CA GLY A 185 13.00 14.05 -15.37
C GLY A 185 14.41 14.49 -15.79
N SER A 186 14.58 15.69 -16.34
CA SER A 186 15.88 16.21 -16.81
C SER A 186 16.55 17.20 -15.86
N ASP A 187 15.79 17.81 -14.96
CA ASP A 187 16.27 18.90 -14.08
C ASP A 187 17.25 18.42 -13.00
N TYR A 188 17.22 17.13 -12.66
CA TYR A 188 17.99 16.58 -11.54
C TYR A 188 18.88 15.41 -11.94
N ASP A 189 20.02 15.26 -11.25
CA ASP A 189 20.89 14.09 -11.36
C ASP A 189 20.32 12.91 -10.56
N TRP A 190 19.23 12.33 -11.08
CA TRP A 190 18.50 11.22 -10.46
C TRP A 190 19.37 10.00 -10.16
N GLU A 191 20.34 9.71 -11.03
CA GLU A 191 21.20 8.54 -10.89
C GLU A 191 22.07 8.62 -9.62
N SER A 192 22.57 9.80 -9.28
CA SER A 192 23.35 10.00 -8.04
C SER A 192 22.56 9.71 -6.76
N TYR A 193 21.23 9.75 -6.81
CA TYR A 193 20.33 9.42 -5.69
C TYR A 193 19.79 7.99 -5.76
N GLY A 194 20.24 7.17 -6.72
CA GLY A 194 19.73 5.81 -6.91
C GLY A 194 18.37 5.76 -7.60
N TRP A 195 18.06 6.71 -8.48
CA TRP A 195 16.86 6.72 -9.30
C TRP A 195 17.23 6.54 -10.78
N GLU A 196 16.25 6.17 -11.60
CA GLU A 196 16.33 6.11 -13.05
C GLU A 196 15.24 6.99 -13.67
N VAL A 197 15.51 7.47 -14.88
CA VAL A 197 14.56 8.27 -15.67
C VAL A 197 14.29 7.54 -16.98
N ILE A 198 13.02 7.46 -17.35
CA ILE A 198 12.59 6.99 -18.66
C ILE A 198 11.85 8.14 -19.34
N PHE A 199 12.46 8.68 -20.39
CA PHE A 199 11.85 9.72 -21.22
C PHE A 199 10.90 9.10 -22.25
N ASP A 200 9.83 9.84 -22.57
CA ASP A 200 8.77 9.41 -23.49
C ASP A 200 8.31 7.95 -23.26
N PRO A 201 7.93 7.60 -22.01
CA PRO A 201 7.59 6.22 -21.67
C PRO A 201 6.33 5.76 -22.41
N LYS A 202 6.24 4.46 -22.68
CA LYS A 202 4.99 3.81 -23.14
C LYS A 202 4.16 3.35 -21.93
N PRO A 203 2.86 3.07 -22.11
CA PRO A 203 2.00 2.59 -21.03
C PRO A 203 2.51 1.35 -20.29
N SER A 204 3.33 0.51 -20.91
CA SER A 204 3.88 -0.69 -20.26
C SER A 204 5.15 -0.41 -19.44
N ASP A 205 5.71 0.79 -19.53
CA ASP A 205 6.88 1.17 -18.74
C ASP A 205 6.49 1.64 -17.35
N ILE A 206 5.27 2.16 -17.16
CA ILE A 206 4.83 2.72 -15.89
C ILE A 206 4.58 1.65 -14.83
N LYS A 207 4.94 1.97 -13.60
CA LYS A 207 4.73 1.14 -12.41
C LYS A 207 4.25 2.02 -11.29
N ALA A 208 3.54 1.43 -10.35
CA ALA A 208 3.25 2.13 -9.10
C ALA A 208 4.56 2.57 -8.43
N GLY A 209 4.53 3.74 -7.80
CA GLY A 209 5.67 4.40 -7.18
C GLY A 209 6.46 5.30 -8.12
N ASP A 210 6.25 5.21 -9.44
CA ASP A 210 6.85 6.14 -10.37
C ASP A 210 6.30 7.55 -10.15
N VAL A 211 7.18 8.53 -10.20
CA VAL A 211 6.80 9.92 -10.47
C VAL A 211 6.54 10.01 -11.97
N ILE A 212 5.36 10.47 -12.36
CA ILE A 212 4.96 10.66 -13.75
C ILE A 212 4.86 12.15 -14.06
N ASN A 213 5.49 12.58 -15.15
CA ASN A 213 5.59 14.00 -15.55
C ASN A 213 4.94 14.19 -16.91
N TRP A 214 3.87 14.96 -16.97
CA TRP A 214 3.10 15.21 -18.18
C TRP A 214 3.53 16.50 -18.87
N TYR A 215 3.60 16.45 -20.20
CA TYR A 215 3.88 17.60 -21.05
C TYR A 215 2.89 18.75 -20.82
N ALA A 216 3.41 19.98 -20.87
CA ALA A 216 2.59 21.18 -20.90
C ALA A 216 1.62 21.21 -22.10
N GLY A 217 0.46 21.85 -21.90
CA GLY A 217 -0.56 22.05 -22.94
C GLY A 217 -1.43 20.82 -23.25
N ASN A 218 -1.26 19.69 -22.56
CA ASN A 218 -2.16 18.54 -22.69
C ASN A 218 -3.44 18.74 -21.82
N PRO A 219 -4.52 17.95 -22.01
CA PRO A 219 -5.78 18.15 -21.28
C PRO A 219 -5.68 18.09 -19.76
N ILE A 220 -4.75 17.30 -19.22
CA ILE A 220 -4.52 17.15 -17.77
C ILE A 220 -3.49 18.17 -17.22
N ALA A 221 -2.78 18.86 -18.10
CA ALA A 221 -1.77 19.87 -17.82
C ALA A 221 -1.90 21.06 -18.77
N PRO A 222 -3.05 21.77 -18.80
CA PRO A 222 -3.34 22.78 -19.82
C PRO A 222 -2.44 24.03 -19.75
N GLY A 223 -1.72 24.22 -18.64
CA GLY A 223 -0.77 25.32 -18.45
C GLY A 223 0.58 25.11 -19.14
N ILE A 224 1.49 26.07 -18.95
CA ILE A 224 2.83 26.08 -19.57
C ILE A 224 3.89 25.29 -18.79
N TYR A 225 3.57 24.81 -17.58
CA TYR A 225 4.55 24.18 -16.69
C TYR A 225 4.52 22.64 -16.75
N GLY A 226 3.53 22.06 -17.41
CA GLY A 226 3.23 20.63 -17.30
C GLY A 226 2.51 20.28 -16.00
N HIS A 227 2.42 18.97 -15.73
CA HIS A 227 1.85 18.44 -14.48
C HIS A 227 2.69 17.25 -14.00
N THR A 228 2.60 16.91 -12.72
CA THR A 228 3.31 15.76 -12.15
C THR A 228 2.47 15.09 -11.06
N GLY A 229 2.67 13.79 -10.89
CA GLY A 229 1.99 12.98 -9.89
C GLY A 229 2.75 11.70 -9.58
N ILE A 230 2.25 10.92 -8.62
CA ILE A 230 2.83 9.63 -8.23
C ILE A 230 1.86 8.52 -8.59
N ILE A 231 2.31 7.52 -9.34
CA ILE A 231 1.46 6.39 -9.73
C ILE A 231 1.15 5.52 -8.51
N ALA A 232 -0.12 5.38 -8.21
CA ALA A 232 -0.65 4.61 -7.08
C ALA A 232 -0.78 3.12 -7.43
N SER A 233 -1.36 2.80 -8.59
CA SER A 233 -1.63 1.45 -9.07
C SER A 233 -1.81 1.44 -10.59
N VAL A 234 -1.52 0.32 -11.26
CA VAL A 234 -1.77 0.13 -12.70
C VAL A 234 -2.79 -1.01 -12.86
N GLU A 235 -3.89 -0.74 -13.55
CA GLU A 235 -5.10 -1.59 -13.57
C GLU A 235 -5.30 -2.31 -14.92
N GLY A 236 -4.40 -2.08 -15.89
CA GLY A 236 -4.40 -2.68 -17.22
C GLY A 236 -5.11 -1.82 -18.26
N ASN A 237 -4.90 -2.10 -19.56
CA ASN A 237 -5.51 -1.36 -20.68
C ASN A 237 -5.32 0.17 -20.62
N GLY A 238 -4.20 0.63 -20.07
CA GLY A 238 -3.90 2.06 -19.92
C GLY A 238 -4.62 2.75 -18.75
N ALA A 239 -5.42 2.03 -17.96
CA ALA A 239 -6.02 2.55 -16.75
C ALA A 239 -5.04 2.45 -15.57
N PHE A 240 -4.94 3.52 -14.78
CA PHE A 240 -4.12 3.57 -13.58
C PHE A 240 -4.66 4.64 -12.62
N THR A 241 -4.22 4.57 -11.36
CA THR A 241 -4.55 5.57 -10.34
C THR A 241 -3.28 6.33 -9.96
N THR A 242 -3.41 7.60 -9.57
CA THR A 242 -2.32 8.48 -9.16
C THR A 242 -2.64 9.23 -7.87
N TYR A 243 -1.61 9.77 -7.22
CA TYR A 243 -1.71 10.88 -6.27
C TYR A 243 -1.24 12.14 -6.95
N GLU A 244 -2.06 13.18 -6.92
CA GLU A 244 -1.77 14.46 -7.55
C GLU A 244 -2.24 15.60 -6.63
N GLN A 245 -1.69 16.78 -6.85
CA GLN A 245 -2.07 18.01 -6.17
C GLN A 245 -2.19 19.14 -7.20
N ASN A 246 -3.12 20.06 -6.99
CA ASN A 246 -3.49 21.09 -7.96
C ASN A 246 -3.97 20.53 -9.30
N ALA A 247 -4.75 19.45 -9.23
CA ALA A 247 -5.50 18.89 -10.34
C ALA A 247 -7.01 19.19 -10.12
N GLU A 248 -7.91 18.34 -10.58
CA GLU A 248 -9.36 18.62 -10.60
C GLU A 248 -9.98 18.80 -9.21
N GLN A 249 -9.39 18.22 -8.15
CA GLN A 249 -9.85 18.37 -6.76
C GLN A 249 -9.16 19.54 -6.02
N GLY A 250 -8.39 20.36 -6.74
CA GLY A 250 -7.74 21.56 -6.20
C GLY A 250 -6.38 21.28 -5.55
N GLN A 251 -5.96 22.20 -4.67
CA GLN A 251 -4.60 22.27 -4.10
C GLN A 251 -4.32 21.27 -2.97
N ILE A 252 -5.00 20.13 -2.98
CA ILE A 252 -4.82 19.05 -1.98
C ILE A 252 -4.22 17.81 -2.63
N CYS A 253 -3.48 17.02 -1.85
CA CYS A 253 -3.12 15.66 -2.22
C CYS A 253 -4.39 14.81 -2.34
N ALA A 254 -4.74 14.42 -3.56
CA ALA A 254 -5.92 13.61 -3.85
C ALA A 254 -5.59 12.48 -4.82
N ARG A 255 -6.50 11.50 -4.89
CA ARG A 255 -6.35 10.36 -5.79
C ARG A 255 -7.20 10.55 -7.03
N TYR A 256 -6.62 10.18 -8.17
CA TYR A 256 -7.25 10.34 -9.47
C TYR A 256 -7.14 9.06 -10.27
N SER A 257 -8.21 8.70 -10.96
CA SER A 257 -8.18 7.66 -11.99
C SER A 257 -7.80 8.31 -13.31
N ARG A 258 -6.80 7.75 -13.98
CA ARG A 258 -6.26 8.24 -15.25
C ARG A 258 -6.34 7.14 -16.31
N GLN A 259 -6.62 7.55 -17.54
CA GLN A 259 -6.71 6.67 -18.70
C GLN A 259 -5.76 7.12 -19.81
N TRP A 260 -4.63 6.41 -19.93
CA TRP A 260 -3.71 6.57 -21.05
C TRP A 260 -4.44 6.27 -22.37
N GLY A 261 -4.18 7.09 -23.39
CA GLY A 261 -4.76 6.98 -24.71
C GLY A 261 -6.12 7.66 -24.85
N ARG A 262 -6.74 8.05 -23.72
CA ARG A 262 -7.99 8.83 -23.70
C ARG A 262 -7.77 10.25 -23.21
N GLU A 263 -7.11 10.41 -22.07
CA GLU A 263 -6.89 11.73 -21.45
C GLU A 263 -5.61 12.41 -21.98
N PHE A 264 -4.62 11.60 -22.33
CA PHE A 264 -3.35 12.00 -22.91
C PHE A 264 -2.77 10.83 -23.68
N THR A 265 -1.90 11.10 -24.66
CA THR A 265 -1.27 10.08 -25.50
C THR A 265 0.23 9.97 -25.26
N THR A 266 0.85 11.03 -24.73
CA THR A 266 2.28 11.13 -24.42
C THR A 266 2.49 11.71 -23.02
N VAL A 267 3.66 11.40 -22.47
CA VAL A 267 4.13 11.80 -21.13
C VAL A 267 5.61 12.16 -21.30
N ALA A 268 6.09 13.20 -20.62
CA ALA A 268 7.45 13.69 -20.80
C ALA A 268 8.48 12.72 -20.22
N SER A 269 8.24 12.27 -18.99
CA SER A 269 9.11 11.29 -18.33
C SER A 269 8.38 10.55 -17.22
N ILE A 270 8.92 9.40 -16.85
CA ILE A 270 8.76 8.83 -15.51
C ILE A 270 10.11 8.81 -14.80
N VAL A 271 10.08 9.04 -13.49
CA VAL A 271 11.23 8.92 -12.60
C VAL A 271 10.94 7.82 -11.59
N ARG A 272 11.85 6.86 -11.48
CA ARG A 272 11.69 5.65 -10.68
C ARG A 272 12.87 5.45 -9.74
N LYS A 273 12.59 5.08 -8.50
CA LYS A 273 13.63 4.64 -7.56
C LYS A 273 14.12 3.23 -7.96
N LYS A 274 15.43 3.03 -8.11
CA LYS A 274 16.05 1.76 -8.52
C LYS A 274 15.93 0.70 -7.44
#